data_AF-A0A539EH59-F1
#
_entry.id   AF-A0A539EH59-F1
#
_cell.length_a   1.000
_cell.length_b   1.000
_cell.length_c   1.000
_cell.angle_alpha   90.00
_cell.angle_beta   90.00
_cell.angle_gamma   90.00
#
_symmetry.space_group_name_H-M   'P 1'
#
loop_
_entity.id
_entity.type
_entity.pdbx_description
1 polymer ?
#
loop_
_entity_poly.entity_id
_entity_poly.type
_entity_poly.pdbx_seq_one_letter_code
_entity_poly.pdbx_strand_id
1 'polypeptide(L)' 'MAYWLIKSEPDVFSLDDLASKPGRRSGWDGVRNYQARNNLKAMKVGDLALF' A
#
# COMPACT_ATOMS: atom_id res chain seq x y z
N MET A 1 8.88 4.03 14.43
CA MET A 1 8.48 2.98 13.47
C MET A 1 6.99 2.78 13.63
N ALA A 2 6.20 3.15 12.63
CA ALA A 2 4.77 2.88 12.63
C ALA A 2 4.47 1.61 11.81
N TYR A 3 3.35 0.98 12.12
CA TYR A 3 2.84 -0.17 11.38
C TYR A 3 1.49 0.17 10.78
N TRP A 4 1.27 -0.31 9.56
CA TRP A 4 0.08 0.02 8.77
C TRP A 4 -0.59 -1.24 8.24
N LEU A 5 -1.85 -1.09 7.84
CA LEU A 5 -2.60 -2.09 7.09
C LEU A 5 -3.12 -1.42 5.83
N ILE A 6 -2.76 -1.95 4.68
CA ILE A 6 -3.31 -1.56 3.38
C ILE A 6 -4.21 -2.70 2.89
N LYS A 7 -5.23 -2.38 2.11
CA LYS A 7 -6.19 -3.37 1.60
C LYS A 7 -6.15 -3.35 0.08
N SER A 8 -6.04 -4.52 -0.52
CA SER A 8 -6.17 -4.70 -1.96
C SER A 8 -7.13 -5.85 -2.23
N GLU A 9 -7.98 -5.69 -3.23
CA GLU A 9 -8.83 -6.79 -3.71
C GLU A 9 -7.98 -7.66 -4.66
N PRO A 10 -7.88 -8.98 -4.42
CA PRO A 10 -6.94 -9.85 -5.13
C PRO A 10 -7.25 -10.02 -6.62
N ASP A 11 -8.48 -9.80 -7.04
CA ASP A 11 -8.90 -9.78 -8.44
C ASP A 11 -8.54 -8.48 -9.18
N VAL A 12 -8.22 -7.41 -8.43
CA VAL A 12 -7.79 -6.12 -8.98
C VAL A 12 -6.27 -5.96 -8.91
N PHE A 13 -5.68 -6.24 -7.75
CA PHE A 13 -4.23 -6.19 -7.53
C PHE A 13 -3.84 -7.08 -6.34
N SER A 14 -3.34 -8.27 -6.63
CA SER A 14 -2.93 -9.26 -5.63
C SER A 14 -1.51 -9.03 -5.10
N LEU A 15 -1.15 -9.78 -4.05
CA LEU A 15 0.22 -9.85 -3.56
C LEU A 15 1.18 -10.43 -4.62
N ASP A 16 0.72 -11.39 -5.42
CA ASP A 16 1.49 -11.99 -6.51
C ASP A 16 1.73 -10.97 -7.63
N ASP A 17 0.73 -10.12 -7.92
CA ASP A 17 0.91 -9.01 -8.85
C ASP A 17 2.00 -8.05 -8.36
N LEU A 18 2.01 -7.70 -7.06
CA LEU A 18 3.06 -6.88 -6.48
C LEU A 18 4.44 -7.58 -6.55
N ALA A 19 4.49 -8.88 -6.26
CA ALA A 19 5.72 -9.68 -6.30
C ALA A 19 6.32 -9.78 -7.70
N SER A 20 5.48 -9.74 -8.75
CA SER A 20 5.92 -9.78 -10.15
C SER A 20 6.38 -8.43 -10.71
N LYS A 21 6.10 -7.30 -10.04
CA LYS A 21 6.54 -5.96 -10.50
C LYS A 21 8.06 -5.79 -10.41
N PRO A 22 8.67 -4.97 -11.28
CA PRO A 22 10.08 -4.60 -11.18
C PRO A 22 10.44 -4.08 -9.77
N GLY A 23 11.42 -4.72 -9.15
CA GLY A 23 11.85 -4.38 -7.78
C GLY A 23 10.82 -4.67 -6.69
N ARG A 24 9.75 -5.42 -6.99
CA ARG A 24 8.63 -5.73 -6.07
C ARG A 24 7.98 -4.46 -5.50
N ARG A 25 7.81 -3.45 -6.35
CA ARG A 25 7.32 -2.12 -5.99
C ARG A 25 6.19 -1.69 -6.92
N SER A 26 5.19 -1.03 -6.34
CA SER A 26 4.12 -0.35 -7.06
C SER A 26 3.75 0.95 -6.34
N GLY A 27 3.12 1.88 -7.06
CA GLY A 27 2.47 3.03 -6.43
C GLY A 27 1.17 2.62 -5.76
N TRP A 28 0.80 3.33 -4.69
CA TRP A 28 -0.50 3.16 -4.04
C TRP A 28 -1.44 4.30 -4.46
N ASP A 29 -2.19 4.08 -5.53
CA ASP A 29 -3.12 5.04 -6.11
C ASP A 29 -4.58 4.73 -5.71
N GLY A 30 -5.56 5.33 -6.40
CA GLY A 30 -6.98 5.01 -6.20
C GLY A 30 -7.61 5.50 -4.89
N VAL A 31 -6.85 5.98 -3.90
CA VAL A 31 -7.39 6.40 -2.60
C VAL A 31 -8.30 7.62 -2.75
N ARG A 32 -9.59 7.45 -2.44
CA ARG A 32 -10.60 8.53 -2.41
C ARG A 32 -11.14 8.80 -1.00
N ASN A 33 -10.73 8.03 0.00
CA ASN A 33 -11.09 8.25 1.39
C ASN A 33 -10.12 9.25 2.05
N TYR A 34 -10.65 10.32 2.67
CA TYR A 34 -9.85 11.39 3.27
C TYR A 34 -8.98 10.92 4.45
N GLN A 35 -9.49 10.01 5.28
CA GLN A 35 -8.75 9.49 6.43
C GLN A 35 -7.61 8.57 5.97
N ALA A 36 -7.88 7.65 5.04
CA ALA A 36 -6.86 6.79 4.45
C ALA A 36 -5.75 7.60 3.76
N ARG A 37 -6.11 8.66 3.02
CA ARG A 37 -5.15 9.60 2.44
C ARG A 37 -4.28 10.26 3.51
N ASN A 38 -4.86 10.68 4.62
CA ASN A 38 -4.11 11.31 5.71
C ASN A 38 -3.18 10.29 6.41
N ASN A 39 -3.58 9.03 6.54
CA ASN A 39 -2.71 7.95 7.02
C ASN A 39 -1.51 7.74 6.08
N LEU A 40 -1.73 7.68 4.76
CA LEU A 40 -0.65 7.57 3.78
C LEU A 40 0.32 8.77 3.84
N LYS A 41 -0.19 9.99 4.08
CA LYS A 41 0.66 11.18 4.28
C LYS A 41 1.49 11.13 5.56
N ALA A 42 1.08 10.37 6.56
CA ALA A 42 1.79 10.21 7.82
C ALA A 42 2.86 9.11 7.78
N MET A 43 2.82 8.22 6.79
CA MET A 43 3.84 7.18 6.57
C MET A 43 5.22 7.79 6.32
N LYS A 44 6.26 7.15 6.84
CA LYS A 44 7.66 7.51 6.60
C LYS A 44 8.42 6.37 5.93
N VAL A 45 9.49 6.71 5.22
CA VAL A 45 10.40 5.70 4.65
C VAL A 45 10.89 4.78 5.77
N GLY A 46 10.71 3.47 5.60
CA GLY A 46 11.07 2.44 6.57
C GLY A 46 9.90 1.93 7.43
N ASP A 47 8.76 2.62 7.46
CA ASP A 47 7.54 2.06 8.07
C ASP A 47 7.08 0.80 7.30
N LEU A 48 6.47 -0.14 8.02
CA LEU A 48 6.01 -1.41 7.45
C LEU A 48 4.48 -1.46 7.36
N ALA A 49 3.97 -2.16 6.35
CA ALA A 49 2.55 -2.38 6.15
C ALA A 49 2.25 -3.86 5.92
N LEU A 50 1.15 -4.34 6.50
CA LEU A 50 0.50 -5.58 6.06
C LEU A 50 -0.29 -5.27 4.78
N PHE A 51 -0.14 -6.15 3.79
CA PHE A 51 -0.87 -6.13 2.53
C PHE A 51 -2.04 -7.10 2.59
#